data_AF-A0A833X6P9-F1
#
_entry.id   AF-A0A833X6P9-F1
#
_cell.length_a   1.000
_cell.length_b   1.000
_cell.length_c   1.000
_cell.angle_alpha   90.00
_cell.angle_beta   90.00
_cell.angle_gamma   90.00
#
_symmetry.space_group_name_H-M   'P 1'
#
loop_
_entity.id
_entity.type
_entity.pdbx_description
1 polymer ?
#
loop_
_entity_poly.entity_id
_entity_poly.type
_entity_poly.pdbx_seq_one_letter_code
_entity_poly.pdbx_strand_id
1 'polypeptide(L)'
;MILSRVVRFLIIDDAWQSISIDGEKPDEDAKNLVLGGTQMTARLHRLDECEKFRKYRGGSMLGPDAPSFDPKRPKMLISKAIELEHAEKARDKAIQSGIADMSEYEVKIRKFRQDLDAMFGGEDSNSSIQGCGSCSCTT
;
A
#
# COMPACT_ATOMS: atom_id res chain seq x y z
N MET A 1 -14.50 38.93 12.57
CA MET A 1 -13.79 37.68 12.94
C MET A 1 -14.16 36.60 11.94
N ILE A 2 -13.28 36.27 11.00
CA ILE A 2 -13.47 35.10 10.14
C ILE A 2 -12.95 33.92 10.95
N LEU A 3 -13.85 33.07 11.46
CA LEU A 3 -13.44 31.75 11.92
C LEU A 3 -12.93 31.01 10.69
N SER A 4 -11.61 30.94 10.54
CA SER A 4 -10.98 29.98 9.64
C SER A 4 -11.43 28.60 10.09
N ARG A 5 -12.32 27.97 9.30
CA ARG A 5 -12.68 26.57 9.49
C ARG A 5 -11.45 25.76 9.10
N VAL A 6 -10.59 25.48 10.06
CA VAL A 6 -9.49 24.53 9.89
C VAL A 6 -10.13 23.18 9.60
N VAL A 7 -9.92 22.65 8.40
CA VAL A 7 -10.28 21.27 8.06
C VAL A 7 -9.49 20.37 9.01
N ARG A 8 -10.19 19.65 9.89
CA ARG A 8 -9.54 18.81 10.91
C ARG A 8 -9.10 17.47 10.35
N PHE A 9 -9.80 16.95 9.35
CA PHE A 9 -9.49 15.71 8.63
C PHE A 9 -10.27 15.67 7.31
N LEU A 10 -9.79 14.87 6.35
CA LEU A 10 -10.43 14.59 5.06
C LEU A 10 -10.60 13.07 4.94
N ILE A 11 -11.79 12.61 4.57
CA ILE A 11 -12.06 11.19 4.30
C ILE A 11 -12.03 11.02 2.78
N ILE A 12 -11.21 10.07 2.33
CA ILE A 12 -11.06 9.72 0.92
C ILE A 12 -11.28 8.21 0.84
N ASP A 13 -12.28 7.80 0.06
CA ASP A 13 -12.64 6.38 -0.14
C ASP A 13 -11.92 5.76 -1.34
N ASP A 14 -11.01 6.51 -1.96
CA ASP A 14 -10.39 6.15 -3.23
C ASP A 14 -8.86 6.07 -3.11
N ALA A 15 -8.31 4.93 -3.54
CA ALA A 15 -6.90 4.53 -3.35
C ALA A 15 -5.92 5.18 -4.35
N TRP A 16 -6.39 6.18 -5.09
CA TRP A 16 -5.60 6.90 -6.09
C TRP A 16 -4.81 8.10 -5.56
N GLN A 17 -5.10 8.60 -4.35
CA GLN A 17 -4.45 9.81 -3.84
C GLN A 17 -3.06 9.57 -3.26
N SER A 18 -2.18 10.57 -3.40
CA SER A 18 -0.83 10.58 -2.83
C SER A 18 -0.86 10.77 -1.31
N ILE A 19 -0.67 9.67 -0.58
CA ILE A 19 -0.62 9.65 0.89
C ILE A 19 0.73 9.18 1.42
N SER A 20 1.10 9.59 2.63
CA SER A 20 2.23 9.04 3.39
C SER A 20 1.77 8.58 4.79
N ILE A 21 2.42 7.56 5.34
CA ILE A 21 2.09 7.00 6.66
C ILE A 21 3.09 7.52 7.69
N ASP A 22 2.63 7.80 8.92
CA ASP A 22 3.51 8.19 10.01
C ASP A 22 4.57 7.12 10.29
N GLY A 23 5.83 7.54 10.35
CA GLY A 23 6.99 6.64 10.48
C GLY A 23 7.62 6.21 9.15
N GLU A 24 6.99 6.52 8.02
CA GLU A 24 7.57 6.40 6.68
C GLU A 24 8.11 7.77 6.20
N LYS A 25 8.64 7.81 4.97
CA LYS A 25 9.10 9.05 4.38
C LYS A 25 7.90 9.96 4.06
N PRO A 26 7.84 11.18 4.61
CA PRO A 26 6.65 12.02 4.52
C PRO A 26 6.39 12.56 3.11
N ASP A 27 7.41 12.54 2.25
CA ASP A 27 7.46 13.07 0.89
C ASP A 27 7.37 12.01 -0.22
N GLU A 28 7.18 10.74 0.16
CA GLU A 28 6.97 9.64 -0.75
C GLU A 28 5.55 9.06 -0.61
N ASP A 29 5.02 8.51 -1.70
CA ASP A 29 3.75 7.80 -1.65
C ASP A 29 3.93 6.50 -0.87
N ALA A 30 3.02 6.24 0.07
CA ALA A 30 2.99 5.00 0.83
C ALA A 30 2.89 3.80 -0.12
N LYS A 31 3.72 2.79 0.13
CA LYS A 31 3.84 1.60 -0.71
C LYS A 31 3.01 0.46 -0.14
N ASN A 32 2.76 -0.55 -0.96
CA ASN A 32 2.23 -1.84 -0.50
C ASN A 32 0.86 -1.74 0.21
N LEU A 33 0.03 -0.80 -0.24
CA LEU A 33 -1.30 -0.57 0.30
C LEU A 33 -2.27 -1.69 -0.12
N VAL A 34 -2.53 -2.63 0.78
CA VAL A 34 -3.67 -3.57 0.71
C VAL A 34 -4.41 -3.50 2.03
N LEU A 35 -5.67 -3.05 1.97
CA LEU A 35 -6.51 -2.86 3.16
C LEU A 35 -7.68 -3.83 3.15
N GLY A 36 -7.90 -4.49 4.28
CA GLY A 36 -9.01 -5.39 4.53
C GLY A 36 -10.34 -4.70 4.88
N GLY A 37 -10.48 -3.39 4.64
CA GLY A 37 -11.62 -2.59 5.10
C GLY A 37 -11.34 -1.75 6.36
N THR A 38 -10.11 -1.77 6.85
CA THR A 38 -9.63 -0.83 7.88
C THR A 38 -9.52 0.59 7.32
N GLN A 39 -10.12 1.56 8.01
CA GLN A 39 -9.84 2.97 7.78
C GLN A 39 -8.42 3.28 8.28
N MET A 40 -7.58 3.84 7.42
CA MET A 40 -6.24 4.25 7.80
C MET A 40 -6.18 5.75 8.07
N THR A 41 -5.42 6.11 9.09
CA THR A 41 -4.96 7.50 9.26
C THR A 41 -3.66 7.67 8.50
N ALA A 42 -3.66 8.57 7.53
CA ALA A 42 -2.50 8.90 6.73
C ALA A 42 -2.41 10.42 6.54
N ARG A 43 -1.24 10.90 6.12
CA ARG A 43 -1.06 12.28 5.67
C ARG A 43 -1.37 12.36 4.20
N LEU A 44 -2.22 13.30 3.81
CA LEU A 44 -2.33 13.69 2.41
C LEU A 44 -1.06 14.45 2.05
N HIS A 45 -0.13 13.79 1.37
CA HIS A 45 1.13 14.41 0.97
C HIS A 45 0.93 15.36 -0.22
N ARG A 46 0.13 14.95 -1.21
CA ARG A 46 -0.33 15.81 -2.32
C ARG A 46 -1.79 15.50 -2.66
N LEU A 47 -2.54 16.52 -3.08
CA LEU A 47 -3.86 16.34 -3.69
C LEU A 47 -3.67 16.07 -5.20
N ASP A 48 -3.10 14.92 -5.50
CA ASP A 48 -2.74 14.47 -6.85
C ASP A 48 -2.67 12.93 -6.88
N GLU A 49 -2.69 12.36 -8.08
CA GLU A 49 -2.56 10.93 -8.30
C GLU A 49 -1.26 10.37 -7.69
N CYS A 50 -1.36 9.20 -7.06
CA CYS A 50 -0.21 8.50 -6.52
C CYS A 50 0.67 7.94 -7.65
N GLU A 51 1.91 7.61 -7.30
CA GLU A 51 2.97 7.20 -8.21
C GLU A 51 2.56 5.99 -9.08
N LYS A 52 1.77 5.07 -8.52
CA LYS A 52 1.23 3.91 -9.26
C LYS A 52 0.40 4.33 -10.47
N PHE A 53 -0.48 5.31 -10.31
CA PHE A 53 -1.34 5.80 -11.38
C PHE A 53 -0.58 6.71 -12.34
N ARG A 54 0.27 7.62 -11.84
CA ARG A 54 1.11 8.48 -12.69
C ARG A 54 2.06 7.70 -13.61
N LYS A 55 2.52 6.52 -13.18
CA LYS A 55 3.37 5.64 -13.99
C LYS A 55 2.60 4.77 -14.99
N TYR A 56 1.27 4.66 -14.85
CA TYR A 56 0.47 3.86 -15.77
C TYR A 56 0.55 4.45 -17.18
N ARG A 57 0.80 3.59 -18.17
CA ARG A 57 0.72 3.95 -19.58
C ARG A 57 -0.42 3.18 -20.23
N GLY A 58 -1.33 3.89 -20.92
CA GLY A 58 -2.44 3.25 -21.62
C GLY A 58 -1.97 2.13 -22.54
N GLY A 59 -2.60 0.95 -22.45
CA GLY A 59 -2.25 -0.22 -23.22
C GLY A 59 -1.09 -1.07 -22.68
N SER A 60 -0.37 -0.60 -21.64
CA SER A 60 0.77 -1.35 -21.07
C SER A 60 0.38 -2.70 -20.47
N MET A 61 -0.89 -2.89 -20.11
CA MET A 61 -1.43 -4.14 -19.57
C MET A 61 -1.92 -5.11 -20.65
N LEU A 62 -1.89 -4.71 -21.92
CA LEU A 62 -2.40 -5.49 -23.05
C LEU A 62 -1.31 -5.86 -24.07
N GLY A 63 -0.10 -5.30 -23.92
CA GLY A 63 1.03 -5.53 -24.82
C GLY A 63 1.76 -6.85 -24.55
N PRO A 64 2.66 -7.26 -25.45
CA PRO A 64 3.49 -8.46 -25.28
C PRO A 64 4.41 -8.37 -24.04
N ASP A 65 4.76 -7.16 -23.62
CA ASP A 65 5.58 -6.89 -22.43
C ASP A 65 4.75 -6.60 -21.16
N ALA A 66 3.46 -6.97 -21.15
CA ALA A 66 2.61 -6.77 -19.98
C ALA A 66 3.16 -7.53 -18.76
N PRO A 67 3.11 -6.95 -17.55
CA PRO A 67 3.53 -7.64 -16.33
C PRO A 67 2.78 -8.96 -16.14
N SER A 68 3.48 -10.00 -15.73
CA SER A 68 2.86 -11.27 -15.37
C SER A 68 1.87 -11.08 -14.22
N PHE A 69 0.70 -11.68 -14.34
CA PHE A 69 -0.34 -11.63 -13.31
C PHE A 69 -0.61 -13.02 -12.75
N ASP A 70 -0.31 -13.21 -11.46
CA ASP A 70 -0.78 -14.37 -10.71
C ASP A 70 -2.14 -14.07 -10.07
N PRO A 71 -3.25 -14.71 -10.52
CA PRO A 71 -4.58 -14.48 -9.96
C PRO A 71 -4.72 -14.95 -8.51
N LYS A 72 -3.81 -15.78 -7.99
CA LYS A 72 -3.82 -16.21 -6.58
C LYS A 72 -3.21 -15.13 -5.68
N ARG A 73 -2.22 -14.39 -6.16
CA ARG A 73 -1.47 -13.41 -5.36
C ARG A 73 -2.34 -12.33 -4.72
N PRO A 74 -3.29 -11.67 -5.42
CA PRO A 74 -4.21 -10.73 -4.78
C PRO A 74 -5.01 -11.36 -3.65
N LYS A 75 -5.48 -12.61 -3.82
CA LYS A 75 -6.23 -13.31 -2.78
C LYS A 75 -5.37 -13.56 -1.54
N MET A 76 -4.12 -13.98 -1.73
CA MET A 76 -3.20 -14.21 -0.61
C MET A 76 -2.89 -12.91 0.14
N LEU A 77 -2.61 -11.81 -0.58
CA LEU A 77 -2.37 -10.49 0.01
C LEU A 77 -3.58 -10.01 0.83
N ILE A 78 -4.79 -10.13 0.26
CA ILE A 78 -6.03 -9.76 0.95
C ILE A 78 -6.25 -10.63 2.19
N SER A 79 -6.09 -11.96 2.08
CA SER A 79 -6.23 -12.86 3.24
C SER A 79 -5.25 -12.48 4.36
N LYS A 80 -4.01 -12.15 4.01
CA LYS A 80 -3.01 -11.74 4.99
C LYS A 80 -3.29 -10.37 5.61
N ALA A 81 -3.80 -9.42 4.82
CA ALA A 81 -4.24 -8.12 5.34
C ALA A 81 -5.44 -8.28 6.32
N ILE A 82 -6.35 -9.21 6.06
CA ILE A 82 -7.47 -9.53 6.98
C ILE A 82 -6.94 -10.12 8.30
N GLU A 83 -5.91 -10.98 8.26
CA GLU A 83 -5.27 -11.49 9.49
C GLU A 83 -4.67 -10.36 10.34
N LEU A 84 -3.99 -9.41 9.68
CA LEU A 84 -3.42 -8.22 10.32
C LEU A 84 -4.52 -7.37 10.95
N GLU A 85 -5.58 -7.05 10.20
CA GLU A 85 -6.73 -6.29 10.70
C GLU A 85 -7.38 -6.96 11.91
N HIS A 86 -7.61 -8.28 11.88
CA HIS A 86 -8.17 -9.00 13.02
C HIS A 86 -7.27 -8.91 14.26
N ALA A 87 -5.95 -8.96 14.09
CA ALA A 87 -5.01 -8.81 15.19
C ALA A 87 -5.04 -7.39 15.78
N GLU A 88 -5.12 -6.35 14.94
CA GLU A 88 -5.27 -4.96 15.36
C GLU A 88 -6.58 -4.74 16.12
N LYS A 89 -7.71 -5.21 15.58
CA LYS A 89 -9.01 -5.13 16.26
C LYS A 89 -9.03 -5.87 17.60
N ALA A 90 -8.33 -6.99 17.71
CA ALA A 90 -8.23 -7.73 18.97
C ALA A 90 -7.43 -6.95 20.02
N ARG A 91 -6.34 -6.30 19.62
CA ARG A 91 -5.54 -5.40 20.47
C ARG A 91 -6.36 -4.21 20.96
N ASP A 92 -7.10 -3.55 20.05
CA ASP A 92 -7.93 -2.40 20.41
C ASP A 92 -9.03 -2.77 21.42
N LYS A 93 -9.65 -3.94 21.24
CA LYS A 93 -10.62 -4.49 22.21
C LYS A 93 -9.98 -4.79 23.57
N ALA A 94 -8.76 -5.33 23.58
CA ALA A 94 -8.02 -5.59 24.82
C ALA A 94 -7.72 -4.29 25.58
N ILE A 95 -7.29 -3.23 24.87
CA ILE A 95 -7.09 -1.89 25.44
C ILE A 95 -8.39 -1.35 26.03
N GLN A 96 -9.50 -1.43 25.28
CA GLN A 96 -10.82 -1.00 25.76
C GLN A 96 -11.30 -1.78 27.00
N SER A 97 -10.87 -3.02 27.14
CA SER A 97 -11.20 -3.89 28.28
C SER A 97 -10.24 -3.72 29.48
N GLY A 98 -9.26 -2.81 29.39
CA GLY A 98 -8.34 -2.51 30.48
C GLY A 98 -7.23 -3.55 30.70
N ILE A 99 -6.95 -4.40 29.71
CA ILE A 99 -5.78 -5.28 29.76
C ILE A 99 -4.52 -4.40 29.72
N ALA A 100 -3.53 -4.68 30.57
CA ALA A 100 -2.30 -3.88 30.66
C ALA A 100 -1.17 -4.39 29.75
N ASP A 101 -1.09 -5.71 29.58
CA ASP A 101 -0.06 -6.33 28.73
C ASP A 101 -0.58 -6.49 27.29
N MET A 102 0.10 -5.82 26.36
CA MET A 102 -0.19 -5.84 24.93
C MET A 102 0.90 -6.54 24.12
N SER A 103 1.93 -7.08 24.77
CA SER A 103 3.15 -7.58 24.12
C SER A 103 2.84 -8.68 23.09
N GLU A 104 1.98 -9.64 23.44
CA GLU A 104 1.58 -10.72 22.52
C GLU A 104 0.88 -10.19 21.26
N TYR A 105 0.00 -9.20 21.42
CA TYR A 105 -0.68 -8.56 20.29
C TYR A 105 0.32 -7.83 19.39
N GLU A 106 1.23 -7.06 19.98
CA GLU A 106 2.25 -6.31 19.23
C GLU A 106 3.19 -7.23 18.44
N VAL A 107 3.62 -8.34 19.05
CA VAL A 107 4.46 -9.34 18.38
C VAL A 107 3.71 -9.95 17.19
N LYS A 108 2.44 -10.32 17.37
CA LYS A 108 1.61 -10.91 16.32
C LYS A 108 1.37 -9.93 15.16
N ILE A 109 1.02 -8.69 15.46
CA ILE A 109 0.79 -7.63 14.48
C ILE A 109 2.07 -7.35 13.69
N ARG A 110 3.21 -7.24 14.38
CA ARG A 110 4.51 -7.04 13.74
C ARG A 110 4.85 -8.18 12.78
N LYS A 111 4.65 -9.43 13.21
CA LYS A 111 4.88 -10.61 12.37
C LYS A 111 4.00 -10.57 11.12
N PHE A 112 2.70 -10.31 11.28
CA PHE A 112 1.78 -10.25 10.13
C PHE A 112 2.11 -9.11 9.17
N ARG A 113 2.53 -7.94 9.67
CA ARG A 113 3.01 -6.84 8.83
C ARG A 113 4.26 -7.22 8.04
N GLN A 114 5.24 -7.85 8.69
CA GLN A 114 6.46 -8.33 8.03
C GLN A 114 6.18 -9.40 6.97
N ASP A 115 5.31 -10.37 7.29
CA ASP A 115 4.89 -11.40 6.34
C ASP A 115 4.22 -10.76 5.12
N LEU A 116 3.32 -9.79 5.36
CA LEU A 116 2.62 -9.07 4.29
C LEU A 116 3.60 -8.27 3.41
N ASP A 117 4.53 -7.53 4.02
CA ASP A 117 5.57 -6.78 3.32
C ASP A 117 6.44 -7.70 2.45
N ALA A 118 6.81 -8.88 2.96
CA ALA A 118 7.60 -9.87 2.22
C ALA A 118 6.86 -10.40 0.97
N MET A 119 5.52 -10.50 1.02
CA MET A 119 4.70 -10.92 -0.13
C MET A 119 4.67 -9.87 -1.26
N PHE A 120 5.04 -8.61 -0.98
CA PHE A 120 5.21 -7.58 -2.02
C PHE A 120 6.58 -7.67 -2.71
N GLY A 121 7.67 -7.95 -1.98
CA GLY A 121 9.05 -7.88 -2.48
C GLY A 121 9.56 -9.08 -3.30
N GLY A 122 8.71 -10.02 -3.68
CA GLY A 122 9.14 -11.30 -4.27
C GLY A 122 9.45 -11.36 -5.78
N GLU A 123 9.36 -10.26 -6.55
CA GLU A 123 9.36 -10.36 -8.02
C GLU A 123 10.25 -9.37 -8.80
N ASP A 124 11.09 -8.55 -8.15
CA ASP A 124 11.98 -7.63 -8.87
C ASP A 124 13.34 -8.23 -9.30
N SER A 125 13.54 -9.55 -9.17
CA SER A 125 14.83 -10.18 -9.47
C SER A 125 14.90 -10.95 -10.80
N ASN A 126 13.96 -10.76 -11.74
CA ASN A 126 14.03 -11.47 -13.03
C ASN A 126 13.66 -10.68 -14.31
N SER A 127 13.49 -9.36 -14.23
CA SER A 127 13.49 -8.53 -15.44
C SER A 127 14.88 -7.92 -15.63
N SER A 128 15.85 -8.73 -16.05
CA SER A 128 17.04 -8.19 -16.70
C SER A 128 16.57 -7.44 -17.94
N ILE A 129 16.44 -6.12 -17.82
CA ILE A 129 16.34 -5.19 -18.94
C ILE A 129 17.66 -5.35 -19.71
N GLN A 130 17.70 -6.32 -20.59
CA GLN A 130 18.71 -6.42 -21.62
C GLN A 130 18.33 -5.34 -22.63
N GLY A 131 18.98 -4.19 -22.52
CA GLY A 131 18.84 -3.10 -23.48
C GLY A 131 19.12 -3.63 -24.88
N CYS A 132 18.08 -3.83 -25.68
CA CYS A 132 18.21 -4.04 -27.10
C CYS A 132 18.51 -2.69 -27.74
N GLY A 133 19.81 -2.40 -27.88
CA GLY A 133 20.29 -1.28 -28.66
C GLY A 133 19.97 -1.48 -30.14
N SER A 134 19.65 -0.36 -30.79
CA SER A 134 19.76 -0.17 -32.25
C SER A 134 18.88 -1.06 -33.13
N CYS A 135 17.71 -0.53 -33.51
CA CYS A 135 17.15 -0.80 -34.83
C CYS A 135 16.80 0.54 -35.50
N SER A 136 17.71 1.00 -36.36
CA SER A 136 17.55 2.13 -37.26
C SER A 136 16.43 1.85 -38.26
N CYS A 137 15.40 2.69 -38.28
CA CYS A 137 14.46 2.75 -39.39
C CYS A 137 15.09 3.57 -40.53
N THR A 138 15.29 2.93 -41.68
CA THR A 138 15.52 3.65 -42.95
C THR A 138 14.18 3.82 -43.67
N THR A 139 14.02 5.04 -44.19
CA THR A 139 12.92 5.68 -44.94
C THR A 139 11.91 4.79 -45.64
#